data_AF-A0A2R6HZ49-F1
#
_entry.id   AF-A0A2R6HZ49-F1
#
_cell.length_a   1.000
_cell.length_b   1.000
_cell.length_c   1.000
_cell.angle_alpha   90.00
_cell.angle_beta   90.00
_cell.angle_gamma   90.00
#
_symmetry.space_group_name_H-M   'P 1'
#
loop_
_entity.id
_entity.type
_entity.pdbx_description
1 polymer ?
#
loop_
_entity_poly.entity_id
_entity_poly.type
_entity_poly.pdbx_seq_one_letter_code
_entity_poly.pdbx_strand_id
1 'polypeptide(L)'
;MSSLDDEGFDAAPERVGGAAEAATDRLEVVNLSPVTDRQRELAAAAAHQGYFSPDGPSAAALAEEFDIAPGTLSEHLRTVQAKLFQQIFNCNKNR
;
A
#
# COMPACT_ATOMS: atom_id res chain seq x y z
N MET A 1 29.49 10.43 54.90
CA MET A 1 28.25 11.19 54.71
C MET A 1 28.62 12.51 54.04
N SER A 2 27.81 12.96 53.09
CA SER A 2 28.05 14.07 52.15
C SER A 2 28.84 13.67 50.92
N SER A 3 28.41 13.95 49.70
CA SER A 3 27.09 14.29 49.14
C SER A 3 27.26 14.07 47.64
N LEU A 4 26.25 13.53 46.96
CA LEU A 4 26.26 13.42 45.50
C LEU A 4 26.14 14.83 44.91
N ASP A 5 27.12 15.25 44.11
CA ASP A 5 26.92 16.33 43.14
C ASP A 5 26.42 15.68 41.84
N ASP A 6 25.10 15.68 41.75
CA ASP A 6 24.30 15.32 40.59
C ASP A 6 24.40 16.50 39.60
N GLU A 7 25.38 16.45 38.70
CA GLU A 7 25.49 17.42 37.61
C GLU A 7 24.41 17.09 36.58
N GLY A 8 23.22 17.66 36.81
CA GLY A 8 22.09 17.58 35.90
C GLY A 8 22.46 18.10 34.51
N PHE A 9 22.47 17.20 33.54
CA PHE A 9 22.67 17.52 32.14
C PHE A 9 21.40 18.17 31.58
N ASP A 10 21.35 19.51 31.55
CA ASP A 10 20.28 20.27 30.89
C ASP A 10 20.49 20.24 29.37
N ALA A 11 20.15 19.13 28.74
CA ALA A 11 20.00 19.06 27.30
C ALA A 11 18.59 19.49 26.91
N ALA A 12 18.44 20.79 26.65
CA ALA A 12 17.38 21.25 25.77
C ALA A 12 17.53 20.53 24.41
N PRO A 13 16.49 19.83 23.90
CA PRO A 13 16.55 19.26 22.57
C PRO A 13 16.52 20.41 21.56
N GLU A 14 17.70 20.89 21.17
CA GLU A 14 17.86 21.70 19.99
C GLU A 14 17.44 20.83 18.79
N ARG A 15 16.25 21.10 18.28
CA ARG A 15 15.74 20.44 17.08
C ARG A 15 16.54 20.92 15.88
N VAL A 16 17.61 20.19 15.58
CA VAL A 16 18.32 20.31 14.31
C VAL A 16 17.41 19.72 13.22
N GLY A 17 16.59 20.58 12.64
CA GLY A 17 15.92 20.36 11.37
C GLY A 17 16.95 20.37 10.26
N GLY A 18 17.66 19.25 10.10
CA GLY A 18 18.41 18.98 8.89
C GLY A 18 17.42 18.82 7.74
N ALA A 19 17.34 19.82 6.87
CA ALA A 19 16.61 19.79 5.62
C ALA A 19 17.24 18.74 4.67
N ALA A 20 16.95 17.47 4.92
CA ALA A 20 16.74 16.55 3.82
C ALA A 20 15.36 16.91 3.26
N GLU A 21 15.30 17.24 1.97
CA GLU A 21 14.04 17.23 1.20
C GLU A 21 13.41 15.85 1.40
N ALA A 22 12.60 15.74 2.46
CA ALA A 22 11.77 14.60 2.72
C ALA A 22 10.79 14.64 1.56
N ALA A 23 11.03 13.81 0.55
CA ALA A 23 9.95 13.30 -0.28
C ALA A 23 8.90 12.82 0.71
N THR A 24 7.91 13.68 0.97
CA THR A 24 6.80 13.35 1.84
C THR A 24 6.10 12.27 1.08
N ASP A 25 6.34 11.02 1.47
CA ASP A 25 5.66 9.87 0.90
C ASP A 25 4.17 10.14 1.13
N ARG A 26 3.49 10.52 0.05
CA ARG A 26 2.11 10.95 0.13
C ARG A 26 1.28 9.68 0.27
N LEU A 27 0.99 9.33 1.52
CA LEU A 27 0.14 8.21 1.86
C LEU A 27 -1.31 8.54 1.51
N GLU A 28 -1.87 7.82 0.55
CA GLU A 28 -3.29 7.91 0.20
C GLU A 28 -4.05 6.76 0.89
N VAL A 29 -5.05 7.09 1.70
CA VAL A 29 -5.90 6.08 2.35
C VAL A 29 -6.93 5.58 1.34
N VAL A 30 -6.89 4.28 1.05
CA VAL A 30 -7.82 3.63 0.12
C VAL A 30 -8.95 2.93 0.89
N ASN A 31 -10.18 3.18 0.48
CA ASN A 31 -11.35 2.44 0.92
C ASN A 31 -11.49 1.12 0.14
N LEU A 32 -11.36 -0.01 0.83
CA LEU A 32 -11.49 -1.34 0.24
C LEU A 32 -12.85 -2.00 0.50
N SER A 33 -13.80 -1.33 1.16
CA SER A 33 -15.18 -1.79 1.30
C SER A 33 -15.92 -2.05 -0.02
N PRO A 34 -15.67 -1.32 -1.14
CA PRO A 34 -16.33 -1.66 -2.41
C PRO A 34 -15.74 -2.91 -3.08
N VAL A 35 -14.60 -3.44 -2.63
CA VAL A 35 -13.98 -4.66 -3.18
C VAL A 35 -14.58 -5.87 -2.47
N THR A 36 -15.08 -6.85 -3.23
CA THR A 36 -15.64 -8.07 -2.64
C THR A 36 -14.53 -8.95 -2.07
N ASP A 37 -14.87 -9.86 -1.16
CA ASP A 37 -13.87 -10.77 -0.57
C ASP A 37 -13.14 -11.58 -1.65
N ARG A 38 -13.88 -12.12 -2.63
CA ARG A 38 -13.27 -12.86 -3.75
C ARG A 38 -12.36 -11.98 -4.61
N GLN A 39 -12.76 -10.73 -4.87
CA GLN A 39 -11.92 -9.78 -5.61
C GLN A 39 -10.64 -9.44 -4.84
N ARG A 40 -10.73 -9.26 -3.52
CA ARG A 40 -9.59 -8.99 -2.64
C ARG A 40 -8.64 -10.17 -2.61
N GLU A 41 -9.16 -11.38 -2.45
CA GLU A 41 -8.38 -12.61 -2.42
C GLU A 41 -7.54 -12.75 -3.70
N LEU A 42 -8.18 -12.66 -4.86
CA LEU A 42 -7.51 -12.77 -6.16
C LEU A 42 -6.50 -11.64 -6.38
N ALA A 43 -6.82 -10.40 -6.01
CA ALA A 43 -5.90 -9.28 -6.14
C ALA A 43 -4.70 -9.38 -5.19
N ALA A 44 -4.89 -9.85 -3.96
CA ALA A 44 -3.82 -10.06 -3.00
C ALA A 44 -2.88 -11.17 -3.47
N ALA A 45 -3.43 -12.28 -3.97
CA ALA A 45 -2.63 -13.36 -4.54
C ALA A 45 -1.84 -12.89 -5.77
N ALA A 46 -2.50 -12.18 -6.70
CA ALA A 46 -1.84 -11.60 -7.86
C ALA A 46 -0.67 -10.68 -7.47
N ALA A 47 -0.87 -9.78 -6.51
CA ALA A 47 0.19 -8.89 -6.02
C ALA A 47 1.33 -9.68 -5.36
N HIS A 48 1.00 -10.63 -4.49
CA HIS A 48 1.98 -11.43 -3.75
C HIS A 48 2.83 -12.31 -4.67
N GLN A 49 2.22 -12.91 -5.70
CA GLN A 49 2.93 -13.74 -6.67
C GLN A 49 3.62 -12.94 -7.79
N GLY A 50 3.54 -11.61 -7.73
CA GLY A 50 4.19 -10.75 -8.72
C GLY A 50 3.53 -10.78 -10.10
N TYR A 51 2.23 -11.11 -10.20
CA TYR A 51 1.47 -11.10 -11.46
C TYR A 51 1.62 -9.79 -12.27
N PHE A 52 1.79 -8.66 -11.57
CA PHE A 52 1.97 -7.35 -12.20
C PHE A 52 3.43 -7.03 -12.57
N SER A 53 4.36 -7.94 -12.30
CA SER A 53 5.77 -7.86 -12.69
C SER A 53 5.95 -8.43 -14.11
N PRO A 54 6.92 -7.93 -14.91
CA PRO A 54 7.25 -8.53 -16.20
C PRO A 54 7.60 -10.03 -16.11
N ASP A 55 8.22 -10.47 -15.02
CA ASP A 55 8.62 -11.86 -14.78
C ASP A 55 7.57 -12.66 -13.96
N GLY A 56 6.38 -12.09 -13.77
CA GLY A 56 5.29 -12.69 -13.00
C GLY A 56 4.59 -13.86 -13.68
N PRO A 57 3.76 -14.62 -12.95
CA PRO A 57 2.90 -15.63 -13.54
C PRO A 57 1.90 -15.00 -14.51
N SER A 58 1.53 -15.77 -15.53
CA SER A 58 0.45 -15.37 -16.44
C SER A 58 -0.92 -15.44 -15.75
N ALA A 59 -1.93 -14.79 -16.35
CA ALA A 59 -3.31 -14.87 -15.87
C ALA A 59 -3.85 -16.30 -15.91
N ALA A 60 -3.40 -17.10 -16.87
CA ALA A 60 -3.80 -18.50 -16.97
C ALA A 60 -3.21 -19.32 -15.82
N ALA A 61 -1.91 -19.16 -15.54
CA ALA A 61 -1.23 -19.85 -14.45
C ALA A 61 -1.85 -19.51 -13.08
N LEU A 62 -2.13 -18.22 -12.84
CA LEU A 62 -2.76 -17.81 -11.60
C LEU A 62 -4.21 -18.30 -11.51
N ALA A 63 -4.98 -18.29 -12.62
CA ALA A 63 -6.36 -18.74 -12.62
C ALA A 63 -6.50 -20.25 -12.35
N GLU A 64 -5.54 -21.05 -12.79
CA GLU A 64 -5.46 -22.50 -12.52
C GLU A 64 -5.41 -22.78 -11.01
N GLU A 65 -4.62 -22.02 -10.24
CA GLU A 65 -4.51 -22.17 -8.78
C GLU A 65 -5.85 -21.93 -8.06
N PHE A 66 -6.70 -21.06 -8.63
CA PHE A 66 -8.00 -20.72 -8.07
C PHE A 66 -9.16 -21.52 -8.66
N ASP A 67 -8.89 -22.47 -9.56
CA ASP A 67 -9.87 -23.26 -10.33
C ASP A 67 -10.95 -22.37 -11.00
N ILE A 68 -10.50 -21.31 -11.67
CA ILE A 68 -11.37 -20.38 -12.41
C ILE A 68 -10.90 -20.18 -13.85
N ALA A 69 -11.79 -19.70 -14.71
CA ALA A 69 -11.40 -19.31 -16.05
C ALA A 69 -10.44 -18.09 -16.02
N PRO A 70 -9.42 -18.03 -16.90
CA PRO A 70 -8.49 -16.88 -16.98
C PRO A 70 -9.20 -15.53 -17.25
N GLY A 71 -10.31 -15.58 -18.00
CA GLY A 71 -11.17 -14.41 -18.24
C GLY A 71 -11.81 -13.90 -16.95
N THR A 72 -12.29 -14.79 -16.08
CA THR A 72 -12.88 -14.46 -14.78
C THR A 72 -11.86 -13.83 -13.85
N LEU A 73 -10.64 -14.37 -13.77
CA LEU A 73 -9.54 -13.77 -13.01
C LEU A 73 -9.28 -12.34 -13.52
N SER A 74 -9.09 -12.19 -14.83
CA SER A 74 -8.77 -10.91 -15.46
C SER A 74 -9.87 -9.87 -15.20
N GLU A 75 -11.14 -10.27 -15.26
CA GLU A 75 -12.29 -9.41 -14.96
C GLU A 75 -12.31 -8.96 -13.50
N HIS A 76 -12.05 -9.88 -12.56
CA HIS A 76 -11.96 -9.54 -11.14
C HIS A 76 -10.82 -8.54 -10.88
N LEU A 77 -9.62 -8.79 -11.42
CA LEU A 77 -8.48 -7.90 -11.26
C LEU A 77 -8.74 -6.52 -11.87
N ARG A 78 -9.33 -6.47 -13.09
CA ARG A 78 -9.73 -5.22 -13.74
C ARG A 78 -10.74 -4.46 -12.89
N THR A 79 -11.71 -5.15 -12.29
CA THR A 79 -12.72 -4.53 -11.43
C THR A 79 -12.09 -3.92 -10.18
N VAL A 80 -11.13 -4.62 -9.54
CA VAL A 80 -10.37 -4.08 -8.41
C VAL A 80 -9.59 -2.84 -8.84
N GLN A 81 -8.80 -2.92 -9.91
CA GLN A 81 -8.02 -1.79 -10.44
C GLN A 81 -8.89 -0.58 -10.74
N ALA A 82 -10.05 -0.77 -11.38
CA ALA A 82 -10.99 0.31 -11.66
C ALA A 82 -11.47 1.01 -10.37
N LYS A 83 -11.84 0.25 -9.33
CA LYS A 83 -12.26 0.80 -8.04
C LYS A 83 -11.13 1.56 -7.35
N LEU A 84 -9.90 1.07 -7.40
CA LEU A 84 -8.73 1.73 -6.83
C LEU A 84 -8.38 3.02 -7.58
N PHE A 85 -8.37 2.98 -8.91
CA PHE A 85 -8.06 4.13 -9.75
C PHE A 85 -9.12 5.23 -9.60
N GLN A 86 -10.39 4.87 -9.48
CA GLN A 86 -11.42 5.85 -9.17
C GLN A 86 -11.17 6.53 -7.82
N GLN A 87 -10.69 5.82 -6.81
CA GLN A 87 -10.39 6.46 -5.52
C GLN A 87 -9.19 7.39 -5.61
N ILE A 88 -8.11 6.94 -6.26
CA ILE A 88 -6.85 7.69 -6.33
C ILE A 88 -6.99 8.93 -7.21
N PHE A 89 -7.65 8.80 -8.37
CA PHE A 89 -7.66 9.86 -9.39
C PHE A 89 -8.97 10.63 -9.46
N ASN A 90 -10.10 10.03 -9.05
CA ASN A 90 -11.41 10.69 -9.07
C ASN A 90 -11.73 11.44 -7.77
N CYS A 91 -10.85 11.40 -6.76
CA CYS A 91 -10.91 12.27 -5.58
C CYS A 91 -10.69 13.76 -5.93
N ASN A 92 -10.18 14.07 -7.13
CA ASN A 92 -9.98 15.46 -7.59
C ASN A 92 -11.24 16.08 -8.21
N LYS A 93 -12.33 16.14 -7.44
CA LYS A 93 -13.56 16.86 -7.82
C LYS A 93 -14.05 17.62 -6.58
N ASN A 94 -13.50 18.82 -6.39
CA ASN A 94 -13.63 19.79 -5.29
C ASN A 94 -12.41 19.89 -4.34
N ARG A 95 -11.31 20.42 -4.85
CA ARG A 95 -10.36 21.22 -4.06
C ARG A 95 -10.42 22.66 -4.54
#